data_AF-A0A4Q9HTM0-F1
#
_entry.id   AF-A0A4Q9HTM0-F1
#
_cell.length_a   1.000
_cell.length_b   1.000
_cell.length_c   1.000
_cell.angle_alpha   90.00
_cell.angle_beta   90.00
_cell.angle_gamma   90.00
#
_symmetry.space_group_name_H-M   'P 1'
#
loop_
_entity.id
_entity.type
_entity.pdbx_description
1 polymer ?
#
loop_
_entity_poly.entity_id
_entity_poly.type
_entity_poly.pdbx_seq_one_letter_code
_entity_poly.pdbx_strand_id
1 'polypeptide(L)'
;MDRPAPPPYRRIVDEIRRRIDAAELAPGDRVPSTRRITQEWGVAMATATKVLTTLRQEGLVRAVPGVGTVVAEPPRAPRGEPPRGRRPRETDGGLNRERVVRAGIKAADAEGLRALSMRRVAAEFGVSSMALYRHVANKDELVLLMADAAFADVVLPDPAPDDWRGRMEAGARLQWQLYQRHPWLAQYLSVTRPQPMPHGMALIEWTMARVEGLDPLTLIHMAVTLLNHVRATAAGFEDDLEAEQETGMDQHQWMAAMEPAYESIIASGGYPMYTGIDGTEPNALTLETLFEFGLTHLLNGMGLLIERRAAQAT
;
A
#
# COMPACT_ATOMS: atom_id res chain seq x y z
N MET A 1 39.74 -0.37 2.83
CA MET A 1 38.45 -0.68 2.18
C MET A 1 38.11 0.48 1.28
N ASP A 2 38.21 0.28 -0.02
CA ASP A 2 38.03 1.31 -1.04
C ASP A 2 36.54 1.65 -1.16
N ARG A 3 36.15 2.92 -1.00
CA ARG A 3 34.75 3.34 -1.14
C ARG A 3 34.35 3.18 -2.61
N PRO A 4 33.27 2.47 -2.94
CA PRO A 4 32.81 2.41 -4.32
C PRO A 4 32.56 3.82 -4.83
N ALA A 5 33.14 4.14 -5.99
CA ALA A 5 32.98 5.41 -6.65
C ALA A 5 31.49 5.82 -6.70
N PRO A 6 31.14 7.06 -6.34
CA PRO A 6 29.75 7.50 -6.36
C PRO A 6 29.16 7.32 -7.76
N PRO A 7 27.88 6.91 -7.88
CA PRO A 7 27.24 6.67 -9.16
C PRO A 7 27.40 7.89 -10.09
N PRO A 8 27.56 7.70 -11.42
CA PRO A 8 27.91 8.78 -12.35
C PRO A 8 27.03 10.04 -12.26
N TYR A 9 25.73 9.90 -11.95
CA TYR A 9 24.83 11.05 -11.80
C TYR A 9 25.15 11.92 -10.57
N ARG A 10 25.63 11.34 -9.47
CA ARG A 10 25.95 12.11 -8.25
C ARG A 10 27.10 13.08 -8.47
N ARG A 11 28.12 12.66 -9.22
CA ARG A 11 29.24 13.53 -9.60
C ARG A 11 28.79 14.78 -10.36
N ILE A 12 27.80 14.63 -11.25
CA ILE A 12 27.24 15.73 -12.03
C ILE A 12 26.38 16.65 -11.14
N VAL A 13 25.59 16.07 -10.23
CA VAL A 13 24.81 16.84 -9.24
C VAL A 13 25.74 17.67 -8.35
N ASP A 14 26.77 17.06 -7.79
CA ASP A 14 27.72 17.72 -6.89
C ASP A 14 28.49 18.83 -7.61
N GLU A 15 28.86 18.63 -8.88
CA GLU A 15 29.51 19.67 -9.69
C GLU A 15 28.57 20.85 -9.98
N ILE A 16 27.32 20.60 -10.37
CA ILE A 16 26.36 21.70 -10.60
C ILE A 16 26.06 22.43 -9.29
N ARG A 17 25.98 21.72 -8.16
CA ARG A 17 25.84 22.32 -6.82
C ARG A 17 27.03 23.22 -6.50
N ARG A 18 28.26 22.75 -6.71
CA ARG A 18 29.48 23.54 -6.52
C ARG A 18 29.45 24.84 -7.32
N ARG A 19 28.95 24.81 -8.57
CA ARG A 19 28.84 26.00 -9.43
C ARG A 19 27.79 27.00 -8.92
N ILE A 20 26.71 26.53 -8.32
CA ILE A 20 25.71 27.37 -7.66
C ILE A 20 26.31 27.99 -6.38
N ASP A 21 26.97 27.19 -5.55
CA ASP A 21 27.57 27.63 -4.28
C ASP A 21 28.72 28.62 -4.50
N ALA A 22 29.51 28.43 -5.56
CA ALA A 22 30.58 29.33 -5.98
C ALA A 22 30.07 30.58 -6.74
N ALA A 23 28.75 30.75 -6.88
CA ALA A 23 28.11 31.82 -7.65
C ALA A 23 28.52 31.90 -9.14
N GLU A 24 29.00 30.79 -9.72
CA GLU A 24 29.20 30.65 -11.17
C GLU A 24 27.87 30.50 -11.93
N LEU A 25 26.81 30.05 -11.23
CA LEU A 25 25.44 30.04 -11.70
C LEU A 25 24.58 30.80 -10.68
N ALA A 26 24.18 32.02 -11.03
CA ALA A 26 23.39 32.88 -10.15
C ALA A 26 21.90 32.46 -10.16
N PRO A 27 21.13 32.81 -9.11
CA PRO A 27 19.69 32.62 -9.12
C PRO A 27 19.02 33.19 -10.37
N GLY A 28 18.21 32.37 -11.05
CA GLY A 28 17.60 32.70 -12.33
C GLY A 28 18.40 32.30 -13.57
N ASP A 29 19.69 31.98 -13.44
CA ASP A 29 20.50 31.49 -14.56
C ASP A 29 20.05 30.11 -15.00
N ARG A 30 20.14 29.85 -16.31
CA ARG A 30 19.81 28.54 -16.88
C ARG A 30 20.87 27.52 -16.51
N VAL A 31 20.44 26.40 -15.95
CA VAL A 31 21.31 25.22 -15.80
C VAL A 31 21.33 24.42 -17.12
N PRO A 32 22.37 23.60 -17.36
CA PRO A 32 22.46 22.77 -18.56
C PRO A 32 21.21 21.91 -18.78
N SER A 33 20.66 21.94 -19.99
CA SER A 33 19.52 21.09 -20.36
C SER A 33 19.91 19.62 -20.42
N THR A 34 18.94 18.70 -20.40
CA THR A 34 19.19 17.25 -20.49
C THR A 34 20.13 16.89 -21.66
N ARG A 35 19.88 17.48 -22.84
CA ARG A 35 20.72 17.28 -24.04
C ARG A 35 22.15 17.76 -23.83
N ARG A 36 22.32 18.92 -23.17
CA ARG A 36 23.63 19.50 -22.88
C ARG A 36 24.39 18.67 -21.83
N ILE A 37 23.70 18.15 -20.81
CA ILE A 37 24.29 17.25 -19.81
C ILE A 37 24.78 15.96 -20.46
N THR A 38 24.00 15.38 -21.37
CA THR A 38 24.42 14.20 -22.13
C THR A 38 25.68 14.46 -22.96
N GLN A 39 25.79 15.62 -23.60
CA GLN A 39 26.95 15.99 -24.42
C GLN A 39 28.19 16.30 -23.58
N GLU A 40 28.06 17.08 -22.51
CA GLU A 40 29.19 17.56 -21.69
C GLU A 40 29.76 16.46 -20.78
N TRP A 41 28.93 15.55 -20.27
CA TRP A 41 29.37 14.48 -19.35
C TRP A 41 29.32 13.06 -19.95
N GLY A 42 28.95 12.92 -21.22
CA GLY A 42 28.94 11.62 -21.91
C GLY A 42 27.98 10.59 -21.31
N VAL A 43 26.88 11.04 -20.71
CA VAL A 43 25.91 10.17 -20.01
C VAL A 43 24.62 9.95 -20.81
N ALA A 44 23.99 8.79 -20.61
CA ALA A 44 22.67 8.50 -21.17
C ALA A 44 21.63 9.56 -20.76
N MET A 45 20.66 9.83 -21.63
CA MET A 45 19.58 10.81 -21.40
C MET A 45 18.81 10.58 -20.10
N ALA A 46 18.57 9.31 -19.73
CA ALA A 46 17.93 8.95 -18.45
C ALA A 46 18.74 9.43 -17.24
N THR A 47 20.07 9.34 -17.30
CA THR A 47 20.99 9.83 -16.27
C THR A 47 20.96 11.36 -16.19
N ALA A 48 20.96 12.05 -17.33
CA ALA A 48 20.84 13.51 -17.38
C ALA A 48 19.49 14.02 -16.81
N THR A 49 18.39 13.31 -17.09
CA THR A 49 17.07 13.60 -16.49
C THR A 49 17.07 13.38 -14.98
N LYS A 50 17.76 12.33 -14.51
CA LYS A 50 17.93 12.04 -13.08
C LYS A 50 18.72 13.14 -12.36
N VAL A 51 19.76 13.71 -12.98
CA VAL A 51 20.53 14.85 -12.44
C VAL A 51 19.61 16.07 -12.20
N LEU A 52 18.89 16.52 -13.22
CA LEU A 52 18.00 17.69 -13.10
C LEU A 52 16.85 17.46 -12.11
N THR A 53 16.36 16.23 -12.03
CA THR A 53 15.33 15.85 -11.05
C THR A 53 15.88 15.93 -9.63
N THR A 54 17.11 15.45 -9.40
CA THR A 54 17.78 15.48 -8.08
C THR A 54 18.03 16.93 -7.63
N LEU A 55 18.61 17.77 -8.50
CA LEU A 55 18.85 19.19 -8.19
C LEU A 55 17.55 19.95 -7.86
N ARG A 56 16.44 19.58 -8.49
CA ARG A 56 15.12 20.18 -8.23
C ARG A 56 14.53 19.70 -6.89
N GLN A 57 14.74 18.44 -6.53
CA GLN A 57 14.35 17.90 -5.22
C GLN A 57 15.12 18.57 -4.08
N GLU A 58 16.37 18.93 -4.31
CA GLU A 58 17.21 19.67 -3.35
C GLU A 58 16.91 21.18 -3.31
N GLY A 59 15.95 21.66 -4.10
CA GLY A 59 15.59 23.08 -4.15
C GLY A 59 16.63 23.98 -4.80
N LEU A 60 17.67 23.43 -5.42
CA LEU A 60 18.74 24.19 -6.07
C LEU A 60 18.32 24.75 -7.43
N VAL A 61 17.36 24.10 -8.11
CA VAL A 61 16.88 24.51 -9.44
C VAL A 61 15.36 24.36 -9.57
N ARG A 62 14.75 25.12 -10.48
CA ARG A 62 13.32 25.05 -10.82
C ARG A 62 13.09 25.08 -12.33
N ALA A 63 12.03 24.40 -12.80
CA ALA A 63 11.63 24.47 -14.19
C ALA A 63 10.77 25.72 -14.46
N VAL A 64 11.06 26.43 -15.55
CA VAL A 64 10.32 27.61 -16.01
C VAL A 64 9.82 27.34 -17.44
N PRO A 65 8.50 27.35 -17.68
CA PRO A 65 7.92 27.14 -19.00
C PRO A 65 8.55 28.10 -20.04
N GLY A 66 8.95 27.57 -21.20
CA GLY A 66 9.58 28.33 -22.28
C GLY A 66 11.04 28.77 -22.05
N VAL A 67 11.57 28.64 -20.82
CA VAL A 67 12.94 29.08 -20.47
C VAL A 67 13.85 27.88 -20.17
N GLY A 68 13.30 26.78 -19.67
CA GLY A 68 14.07 25.60 -19.24
C GLY A 68 14.26 25.57 -17.73
N THR A 69 15.29 24.88 -17.27
CA THR A 69 15.59 24.77 -15.83
C THR A 69 16.53 25.89 -15.41
N VAL A 70 16.23 26.60 -14.33
CA VAL A 70 17.01 27.72 -13.80
C VAL A 70 17.37 27.53 -12.33
N VAL A 71 18.43 28.16 -11.85
CA VAL A 71 18.83 28.16 -10.43
C VAL A 71 17.76 28.83 -9.57
N ALA A 72 17.43 28.24 -8.42
CA ALA A 72 16.44 28.77 -7.49
C ALA A 72 17.01 29.95 -6.66
N GLU A 73 16.15 30.88 -6.25
CA GLU A 73 16.55 31.96 -5.33
C GLU A 73 16.67 31.43 -3.90
N PRO A 74 17.76 31.77 -3.16
CA PRO A 74 17.84 31.47 -1.74
C PRO A 74 16.76 32.25 -0.97
N PRO A 75 16.15 31.68 0.08
CA PRO A 75 15.14 32.37 0.87
C PRO A 75 15.72 33.64 1.49
N ARG A 76 15.23 34.82 1.09
CA ARG A 76 15.59 36.08 1.76
C ARG A 76 15.00 36.09 3.17
N ALA A 77 15.86 36.11 4.18
CA ALA A 77 15.46 36.42 5.56
C ALA A 77 14.91 37.86 5.61
N PRO A 78 13.67 38.09 6.07
CA PRO A 78 13.14 39.45 6.14
C PRO A 78 13.68 40.19 7.37
N ARG A 79 14.33 41.34 7.13
CA ARG A 79 14.59 42.38 8.15
C ARG A 79 13.29 43.14 8.42
N GLY A 80 13.01 43.40 9.68
CA GLY A 80 11.70 43.76 10.20
C GLY A 80 11.19 45.17 9.88
N GLU A 81 9.87 45.25 9.71
CA GLU A 81 8.96 46.29 10.19
C GLU A 81 7.52 45.69 10.15
N PRO A 82 6.64 45.93 11.15
CA PRO A 82 5.48 45.06 11.36
C PRO A 82 4.29 45.46 10.47
N PRO A 83 3.74 44.56 9.64
CA PRO A 83 2.46 44.83 9.02
C PRO A 83 1.34 44.50 10.02
N ARG A 84 0.60 45.55 10.36
CA ARG A 84 -0.69 45.49 11.06
C ARG A 84 -1.55 44.35 10.51
N GLY A 85 -1.87 43.42 11.40
CA GLY A 85 -3.11 42.65 11.39
C GLY A 85 -3.57 42.13 10.03
N ARG A 86 -2.72 41.39 9.32
CA ARG A 86 -3.22 40.38 8.38
C ARG A 86 -3.21 39.06 9.11
N ARG A 87 -4.39 38.62 9.56
CA ARG A 87 -4.63 37.24 9.99
C ARG A 87 -3.92 36.29 9.01
N PRO A 88 -3.23 35.22 9.48
CA PRO A 88 -2.63 34.24 8.59
C PRO A 88 -3.70 33.82 7.58
N ARG A 89 -3.44 34.09 6.31
CA ARG A 89 -4.28 33.59 5.24
C ARG A 89 -4.08 32.07 5.29
N GLU A 90 -5.15 31.34 5.57
CA GLU A 90 -5.26 29.89 5.48
C GLU A 90 -4.99 29.45 4.03
N THR A 91 -3.75 29.52 3.58
CA THR A 91 -3.36 29.26 2.18
C THR A 91 -2.58 27.96 1.98
N ASP A 92 -2.75 27.00 2.90
CA ASP A 92 -2.68 25.57 2.59
C ASP A 92 -3.97 24.98 3.18
N GLY A 93 -4.97 24.67 2.34
CA GLY A 93 -6.34 24.27 2.73
C GLY A 93 -6.43 22.93 3.48
N GLY A 94 -5.80 22.85 4.64
CA GLY A 94 -5.71 21.66 5.48
C GLY A 94 -4.98 20.48 4.82
N LEU A 95 -4.22 20.66 3.74
CA LEU A 95 -3.51 19.55 3.11
C LEU A 95 -2.38 19.06 4.04
N ASN A 96 -2.48 17.83 4.54
CA ASN A 96 -1.45 17.18 5.35
C ASN A 96 -1.35 15.69 4.96
N ARG A 97 -0.29 15.02 5.43
CA ARG A 97 -0.02 13.61 5.08
C ARG A 97 -1.20 12.70 5.43
N GLU A 98 -1.76 12.84 6.62
CA GLU A 98 -2.89 12.03 7.09
C GLU A 98 -4.10 12.17 6.17
N ARG A 99 -4.49 13.41 5.83
CA ARG A 99 -5.61 13.66 4.91
C ARG A 99 -5.35 13.13 3.51
N VAL A 100 -4.12 13.24 3.00
CA VAL A 100 -3.74 12.67 1.70
C VAL A 100 -3.88 11.14 1.73
N VAL A 101 -3.45 10.48 2.82
CA VAL A 101 -3.61 9.04 3.01
C VAL A 101 -5.08 8.66 3.08
N ARG A 102 -5.90 9.35 3.88
CA ARG A 102 -7.35 9.10 4.00
C ARG A 102 -8.09 9.28 2.66
N ALA A 103 -7.73 10.31 1.89
CA ALA A 103 -8.27 10.51 0.54
C ALA A 103 -7.85 9.37 -0.42
N GLY A 104 -6.62 8.88 -0.28
CA GLY A 104 -6.14 7.71 -1.02
C GLY A 104 -6.94 6.44 -0.69
N ILE A 105 -7.18 6.16 0.60
CA ILE A 105 -8.00 5.03 1.07
C ILE A 105 -9.40 5.15 0.48
N LYS A 106 -10.08 6.30 0.66
CA LYS A 106 -11.43 6.52 0.14
C LYS A 106 -11.53 6.34 -1.39
N ALA A 107 -10.52 6.79 -2.13
CA ALA A 107 -10.48 6.59 -3.58
C ALA A 107 -10.29 5.12 -3.95
N ALA A 108 -9.42 4.39 -3.26
CA ALA A 108 -9.19 2.98 -3.50
C ALA A 108 -10.38 2.11 -3.07
N ASP A 109 -11.08 2.45 -1.99
CA ASP A 109 -12.29 1.77 -1.55
C ASP A 109 -13.44 1.91 -2.57
N ALA A 110 -13.50 3.03 -3.29
CA ALA A 110 -14.58 3.33 -4.23
C ALA A 110 -14.30 2.89 -5.68
N GLU A 111 -13.04 2.96 -6.12
CA GLU A 111 -12.65 2.77 -7.53
C GLU A 111 -11.60 1.65 -7.70
N GLY A 112 -11.21 0.99 -6.62
CA GLY A 112 -10.12 0.01 -6.61
C GLY A 112 -8.73 0.65 -6.65
N LEU A 113 -7.71 -0.13 -6.29
CA LEU A 113 -6.34 0.38 -6.19
C LEU A 113 -5.69 0.66 -7.56
N ARG A 114 -6.15 -0.03 -8.61
CA ARG A 114 -5.68 0.18 -9.99
C ARG A 114 -6.02 1.58 -10.49
N ALA A 115 -7.20 2.11 -10.16
CA ALA A 115 -7.63 3.46 -10.53
C ALA A 115 -6.90 4.57 -9.77
N LEU A 116 -6.30 4.26 -8.61
CA LEU A 116 -5.61 5.23 -7.77
C LEU A 116 -4.44 5.91 -8.51
N SER A 117 -4.43 7.24 -8.52
CA SER A 117 -3.31 8.03 -9.05
C SER A 117 -3.08 9.30 -8.24
N MET A 118 -1.85 9.85 -8.28
CA MET A 118 -1.54 11.13 -7.61
C MET A 118 -2.41 12.28 -8.12
N ARG A 119 -2.87 12.22 -9.38
CA ARG A 119 -3.81 13.19 -9.94
C ARG A 119 -5.21 13.02 -9.36
N ARG A 120 -5.69 11.79 -9.25
CA ARG A 120 -7.01 11.47 -8.68
C ARG A 120 -7.12 11.90 -7.21
N VAL A 121 -6.07 11.69 -6.42
CA VAL A 121 -6.02 12.12 -5.02
C VAL A 121 -5.93 13.65 -4.92
N ALA A 122 -5.15 14.30 -5.78
CA ALA A 122 -5.01 15.76 -5.77
C ALA A 122 -6.31 16.48 -6.16
N ALA A 123 -7.09 15.88 -7.05
CA ALA A 123 -8.39 16.39 -7.47
C ALA A 123 -9.38 16.51 -6.30
N GLU A 124 -9.30 15.63 -5.29
CA GLU A 124 -10.16 15.69 -4.10
C GLU A 124 -9.92 16.95 -3.26
N PHE A 125 -8.71 17.52 -3.34
CA PHE A 125 -8.36 18.76 -2.65
C PHE A 125 -8.39 19.99 -3.55
N GLY A 126 -8.71 19.84 -4.84
CA GLY A 126 -8.63 20.93 -5.81
C GLY A 126 -7.21 21.49 -6.03
N VAL A 127 -6.18 20.68 -5.76
CA VAL A 127 -4.77 21.07 -5.89
C VAL A 127 -4.07 20.35 -7.03
N SER A 128 -2.90 20.86 -7.43
CA SER A 128 -2.03 20.12 -8.37
C SER A 128 -1.40 18.89 -7.70
N SER A 129 -1.09 17.85 -8.47
CA SER A 129 -0.34 16.68 -7.96
C SER A 129 1.00 17.05 -7.32
N MET A 130 1.62 18.16 -7.75
CA MET A 130 2.86 18.66 -7.13
C MET A 130 2.69 19.10 -5.67
N ALA A 131 1.48 19.46 -5.24
CA ALA A 131 1.23 19.76 -3.83
C ALA A 131 1.31 18.50 -2.96
N LEU A 132 0.87 17.34 -3.47
CA LEU A 132 0.91 16.08 -2.74
C LEU A 132 2.33 15.58 -2.49
N TYR A 133 3.26 15.83 -3.43
CA TYR A 133 4.64 15.37 -3.31
C TYR A 133 5.42 15.97 -2.15
N ARG A 134 4.91 17.05 -1.52
CA ARG A 134 5.45 17.58 -0.25
C ARG A 134 5.14 16.68 0.95
N HIS A 135 4.11 15.85 0.86
CA HIS A 135 3.65 14.99 1.94
C HIS A 135 4.02 13.53 1.72
N VAL A 136 4.07 13.09 0.45
CA VAL A 136 4.31 11.70 0.06
C VAL A 136 5.10 11.68 -1.25
N ALA A 137 6.26 11.01 -1.31
CA ALA A 137 7.20 11.14 -2.41
C ALA A 137 6.72 10.48 -3.71
N ASN A 138 5.89 9.43 -3.65
CA ASN A 138 5.36 8.72 -4.81
C ASN A 138 4.09 7.91 -4.49
N LYS A 139 3.50 7.28 -5.53
CA LYS A 139 2.32 6.43 -5.39
C LYS A 139 2.59 5.23 -4.46
N ASP A 140 3.75 4.59 -4.57
CA ASP A 140 4.06 3.39 -3.78
C ASP A 140 4.17 3.71 -2.28
N GLU A 141 4.81 4.83 -1.92
CA GLU A 141 4.83 5.33 -0.54
C GLU A 141 3.41 5.68 -0.06
N LEU A 142 2.58 6.28 -0.92
CA LEU A 142 1.19 6.56 -0.57
C LEU A 142 0.42 5.27 -0.26
N VAL A 143 0.52 4.26 -1.12
CA VAL A 143 -0.17 2.98 -0.92
C VAL A 143 0.33 2.26 0.32
N LEU A 144 1.63 2.31 0.61
CA LEU A 144 2.19 1.75 1.85
C LEU A 144 1.62 2.43 3.09
N LEU A 145 1.56 3.77 3.08
CA LEU A 145 0.98 4.54 4.18
C LEU A 145 -0.53 4.30 4.32
N MET A 146 -1.25 4.14 3.21
CA MET A 146 -2.66 3.76 3.21
C MET A 146 -2.86 2.39 3.84
N ALA A 147 -2.05 1.40 3.46
CA ALA A 147 -2.14 0.04 4.00
C ALA A 147 -1.93 0.03 5.52
N ASP A 148 -0.86 0.65 6.01
CA ASP A 148 -0.59 0.70 7.46
C ASP A 148 -1.63 1.52 8.22
N ALA A 149 -2.14 2.62 7.64
CA ALA A 149 -3.23 3.41 8.23
C ALA A 149 -4.57 2.66 8.28
N ALA A 150 -4.83 1.74 7.34
CA ALA A 150 -6.01 0.88 7.40
C ALA A 150 -5.92 -0.11 8.58
N PHE A 151 -4.74 -0.67 8.84
CA PHE A 151 -4.50 -1.47 10.04
C PHE A 151 -4.62 -0.67 11.34
N ALA A 152 -4.24 0.61 11.33
CA ALA A 152 -4.35 1.48 12.51
C ALA A 152 -5.80 1.71 12.98
N ASP A 153 -6.78 1.58 12.09
CA ASP A 153 -8.21 1.71 12.41
C ASP A 153 -8.82 0.45 13.02
N VAL A 154 -8.06 -0.65 13.09
CA VAL A 154 -8.52 -1.91 13.69
C VAL A 154 -8.62 -1.72 15.21
N VAL A 155 -9.85 -1.77 15.72
CA VAL A 155 -10.12 -1.74 17.16
C VAL A 155 -9.92 -3.13 17.74
N LEU A 156 -8.93 -3.28 18.63
CA LEU A 156 -8.64 -4.53 19.32
C LEU A 156 -9.62 -4.74 20.48
N PRO A 157 -10.23 -5.93 20.64
CA PRO A 157 -11.14 -6.24 21.74
C PRO A 157 -10.53 -6.01 23.14
N ASP A 158 -11.34 -5.46 24.04
CA ASP A 158 -11.04 -5.26 25.47
C ASP A 158 -12.27 -5.63 26.34
N PRO A 159 -12.19 -6.64 27.24
CA PRO A 159 -11.04 -7.51 27.45
C PRO A 159 -10.79 -8.38 26.23
N ALA A 160 -9.52 -8.60 25.95
CA ALA A 160 -9.14 -9.50 24.88
C ALA A 160 -9.31 -10.97 25.32
N PRO A 161 -9.59 -11.90 24.39
CA PRO A 161 -9.64 -13.32 24.72
C PRO A 161 -8.37 -13.80 25.43
N ASP A 162 -8.55 -14.67 26.42
CA ASP A 162 -7.46 -15.14 27.28
C ASP A 162 -6.84 -16.47 26.81
N ASP A 163 -7.49 -17.17 25.87
CA ASP A 163 -7.01 -18.40 25.27
C ASP A 163 -6.45 -18.18 23.86
N TRP A 164 -5.56 -19.08 23.43
CA TRP A 164 -4.91 -18.99 22.12
C TRP A 164 -5.90 -19.08 20.96
N ARG A 165 -6.94 -19.91 21.08
CA ARG A 165 -7.89 -20.15 20.00
C ARG A 165 -8.77 -18.92 19.79
N GLY A 166 -9.35 -18.40 20.87
CA GLY A 166 -10.15 -17.18 20.87
C GLY A 166 -9.35 -15.97 20.36
N ARG A 167 -8.06 -15.85 20.72
CA ARG A 167 -7.18 -14.80 20.20
C ARG A 167 -6.96 -14.90 18.69
N MET A 168 -6.62 -16.09 18.20
CA MET A 168 -6.36 -16.30 16.78
C MET A 168 -7.62 -16.14 15.94
N GLU A 169 -8.77 -16.60 16.43
CA GLU A 169 -10.07 -16.40 15.79
C GLU A 169 -10.44 -14.92 15.72
N ALA A 170 -10.34 -14.19 16.84
CA ALA A 170 -10.61 -12.76 16.86
C ALA A 170 -9.69 -11.98 15.91
N GLY A 171 -8.40 -12.29 15.89
CA GLY A 171 -7.43 -11.65 14.99
C GLY A 171 -7.73 -11.91 13.51
N ALA A 172 -8.07 -13.16 13.16
CA ALA A 172 -8.49 -13.52 11.81
C ALA A 172 -9.76 -12.79 11.38
N ARG A 173 -10.76 -12.67 12.27
CA ARG A 173 -12.01 -11.94 12.00
C ARG A 173 -11.80 -10.43 11.86
N LEU A 174 -10.94 -9.83 12.67
CA LEU A 174 -10.57 -8.42 12.54
C LEU A 174 -9.90 -8.15 11.19
N GLN A 175 -8.98 -9.01 10.77
CA GLN A 175 -8.33 -8.91 9.46
C GLN A 175 -9.33 -9.13 8.31
N TRP A 176 -10.26 -10.08 8.45
CA TRP A 176 -11.33 -10.31 7.48
C TRP A 176 -12.23 -9.09 7.30
N GLN A 177 -12.69 -8.49 8.40
CA GLN A 177 -13.48 -7.26 8.38
C GLN A 177 -12.72 -6.07 7.81
N LEU A 178 -11.40 -6.01 8.03
CA LEU A 178 -10.54 -5.00 7.42
C LEU A 178 -10.55 -5.13 5.90
N TYR A 179 -10.42 -6.33 5.36
CA TYR A 179 -10.44 -6.55 3.91
C TYR A 179 -11.82 -6.37 3.30
N GLN A 180 -12.91 -6.68 4.01
CA GLN A 180 -14.27 -6.33 3.55
C GLN A 180 -14.44 -4.81 3.41
N ARG A 181 -13.82 -4.03 4.32
CA ARG A 181 -13.90 -2.56 4.28
C ARG A 181 -12.95 -1.94 3.24
N HIS A 182 -11.81 -2.58 3.01
CA HIS A 182 -10.76 -2.14 2.09
C HIS A 182 -10.33 -3.28 1.16
N PRO A 183 -11.17 -3.67 0.16
CA PRO A 183 -10.93 -4.84 -0.69
C PRO A 183 -9.57 -4.89 -1.37
N TRP A 184 -9.08 -3.73 -1.83
CA TRP A 184 -7.77 -3.57 -2.44
C TRP A 184 -6.58 -4.00 -1.57
N LEU A 185 -6.73 -4.00 -0.25
CA LEU A 185 -5.63 -4.23 0.68
C LEU A 185 -5.12 -5.68 0.60
N ALA A 186 -6.01 -6.65 0.41
CA ALA A 186 -5.64 -8.06 0.35
C ALA A 186 -4.71 -8.37 -0.83
N GLN A 187 -4.97 -7.76 -2.01
CA GLN A 187 -4.14 -7.91 -3.21
C GLN A 187 -2.80 -7.16 -3.11
N TYR A 188 -2.78 -6.03 -2.40
CA TYR A 188 -1.55 -5.24 -2.21
C TYR A 188 -0.50 -5.98 -1.36
N LEU A 189 -0.93 -6.69 -0.32
CA LEU A 189 -0.04 -7.32 0.64
C LEU A 189 0.70 -8.53 0.05
N SER A 190 2.02 -8.59 0.26
CA SER A 190 2.87 -9.70 -0.20
C SER A 190 3.46 -10.50 0.96
N VAL A 191 3.16 -11.79 1.01
CA VAL A 191 3.81 -12.74 1.95
C VAL A 191 5.28 -12.95 1.62
N THR A 192 5.65 -12.94 0.34
CA THR A 192 7.03 -13.19 -0.11
C THR A 192 7.91 -11.95 -0.08
N ARG A 193 7.31 -10.75 0.02
CA ARG A 193 8.01 -9.46 0.09
C ARG A 193 7.31 -8.53 1.10
N PRO A 194 7.34 -8.87 2.41
CA PRO A 194 6.65 -8.09 3.42
C PRO A 194 7.23 -6.68 3.50
N GLN A 195 6.35 -5.69 3.63
CA GLN A 195 6.73 -4.31 3.92
C GLN A 195 6.63 -4.06 5.42
N PRO A 196 7.51 -3.23 6.01
CA PRO A 196 7.41 -2.86 7.41
C PRO A 196 6.16 -1.99 7.63
N MET A 197 5.17 -2.55 8.32
CA MET A 197 3.89 -1.90 8.65
C MET A 197 3.63 -2.08 10.15
N PRO A 198 4.00 -1.10 11.00
CA PRO A 198 3.92 -1.21 12.45
C PRO A 198 2.54 -1.61 12.98
N HIS A 199 1.45 -1.06 12.40
CA HIS A 199 0.10 -1.37 12.86
C HIS A 199 -0.33 -2.78 12.42
N GLY A 200 0.06 -3.19 11.22
CA GLY A 200 -0.10 -4.57 10.76
C GLY A 200 0.66 -5.56 11.66
N MET A 201 1.92 -5.27 11.99
CA MET A 201 2.73 -6.09 12.89
C MET A 201 2.13 -6.18 14.30
N ALA A 202 1.58 -5.08 14.83
CA ALA A 202 0.92 -5.07 16.12
C ALA A 202 -0.33 -5.98 16.16
N LEU A 203 -1.10 -6.03 15.07
CA LEU A 203 -2.23 -6.97 14.96
C LEU A 203 -1.75 -8.43 14.97
N ILE A 204 -0.65 -8.74 14.29
CA ILE A 204 -0.08 -10.10 14.28
C ILE A 204 0.40 -10.49 15.67
N GLU A 205 1.16 -9.62 16.33
CA GLU A 205 1.63 -9.82 17.71
C GLU A 205 0.45 -10.07 18.66
N TRP A 206 -0.59 -9.22 18.57
CA TRP A 206 -1.81 -9.36 19.36
C TRP A 206 -2.54 -10.68 19.08
N THR A 207 -2.58 -11.14 17.83
CA THR A 207 -3.23 -12.40 17.42
C THR A 207 -2.51 -13.61 18.00
N MET A 208 -1.19 -13.56 18.11
CA MET A 208 -0.35 -14.69 18.55
C MET A 208 -0.03 -14.68 20.04
N ALA A 209 -0.41 -13.64 20.78
CA ALA A 209 0.04 -13.35 22.15
C ALA A 209 -0.18 -14.45 23.20
N ARG A 210 -1.05 -15.44 22.93
CA ARG A 210 -1.36 -16.55 23.85
C ARG A 210 -0.84 -17.91 23.38
N VAL A 211 -0.03 -17.93 22.32
CA VAL A 211 0.66 -19.14 21.87
C VAL A 211 2.04 -19.19 22.53
N GLU A 212 2.23 -20.16 23.42
CA GLU A 212 3.44 -20.31 24.22
C GLU A 212 4.18 -21.63 23.92
N GLY A 213 5.45 -21.72 24.33
CA GLY A 213 6.22 -22.97 24.28
C GLY A 213 6.69 -23.42 22.89
N LEU A 214 6.45 -22.64 21.85
CA LEU A 214 6.91 -22.88 20.48
C LEU A 214 8.17 -22.07 20.17
N ASP A 215 9.01 -22.58 19.28
CA ASP A 215 10.16 -21.82 18.79
C ASP A 215 9.72 -20.66 17.88
N PRO A 216 10.52 -19.58 17.78
CA PRO A 216 10.13 -18.40 17.02
C PRO A 216 9.80 -18.65 15.55
N LEU A 217 10.49 -19.61 14.90
CA LEU A 217 10.25 -19.89 13.49
C LEU A 217 8.90 -20.61 13.31
N THR A 218 8.53 -21.51 14.21
CA THR A 218 7.21 -22.14 14.22
C THR A 218 6.10 -21.12 14.47
N LEU A 219 6.28 -20.18 15.41
CA LEU A 219 5.31 -19.10 15.66
C LEU A 219 5.08 -18.25 14.41
N ILE A 220 6.15 -17.86 13.71
CA ILE A 220 6.05 -17.08 12.47
C ILE A 220 5.35 -17.89 11.38
N HIS A 221 5.66 -19.17 11.21
CA HIS A 221 4.95 -20.02 10.24
C HIS A 221 3.45 -20.08 10.53
N MET A 222 3.06 -20.29 11.80
CA MET A 222 1.65 -20.30 12.19
C MET A 222 0.97 -18.97 11.89
N ALA A 223 1.58 -17.85 12.28
CA ALA A 223 1.05 -16.52 12.04
C ALA A 223 0.88 -16.26 10.54
N VAL A 224 1.93 -16.48 9.74
CA VAL A 224 1.90 -16.25 8.29
C VAL A 224 0.89 -17.17 7.61
N THR A 225 0.78 -18.44 8.01
CA THR A 225 -0.20 -19.38 7.44
C THR A 225 -1.63 -18.92 7.73
N LEU A 226 -1.95 -18.54 8.97
CA LEU A 226 -3.29 -18.05 9.33
C LEU A 226 -3.64 -16.80 8.53
N LEU A 227 -2.78 -15.79 8.56
CA LEU A 227 -3.02 -14.49 7.91
C LEU A 227 -3.06 -14.64 6.38
N ASN A 228 -2.27 -15.56 5.82
CA ASN A 228 -2.30 -15.83 4.39
C ASN A 228 -3.61 -16.49 3.96
N HIS A 229 -4.21 -17.36 4.78
CA HIS A 229 -5.55 -17.87 4.50
C HIS A 229 -6.56 -16.73 4.40
N VAL A 230 -6.63 -15.88 5.43
CA VAL A 230 -7.55 -14.72 5.43
C VAL A 230 -7.30 -13.81 4.22
N ARG A 231 -6.04 -13.45 3.96
CA ARG A 231 -5.65 -12.61 2.82
C ARG A 231 -6.01 -13.25 1.48
N ALA A 232 -5.66 -14.53 1.28
CA ALA A 232 -5.85 -15.19 -0.01
C ALA A 232 -7.33 -15.37 -0.33
N THR A 233 -8.15 -15.71 0.66
CA THR A 233 -9.61 -15.77 0.47
C THR A 233 -10.18 -14.37 0.22
N ALA A 234 -9.75 -13.36 0.97
CA ALA A 234 -10.25 -11.99 0.81
C ALA A 234 -9.77 -11.28 -0.46
N ALA A 235 -8.72 -11.78 -1.13
CA ALA A 235 -8.25 -11.23 -2.40
C ALA A 235 -9.33 -11.29 -3.50
N GLY A 236 -10.30 -12.19 -3.37
CA GLY A 236 -11.46 -12.28 -4.25
C GLY A 236 -12.41 -11.09 -4.16
N PHE A 237 -12.42 -10.31 -3.07
CA PHE A 237 -13.33 -9.15 -2.97
C PHE A 237 -13.05 -8.08 -4.02
N GLU A 238 -11.77 -7.78 -4.30
CA GLU A 238 -11.41 -6.82 -5.33
C GLU A 238 -11.70 -7.37 -6.74
N ASP A 239 -11.53 -8.69 -6.94
CA ASP A 239 -11.85 -9.35 -8.21
C ASP A 239 -13.37 -9.32 -8.47
N ASP A 240 -14.19 -9.57 -7.44
CA ASP A 240 -15.66 -9.48 -7.51
C ASP A 240 -16.11 -8.05 -7.81
N LEU A 241 -15.50 -7.04 -7.17
CA LEU A 241 -15.79 -5.62 -7.45
C LEU A 241 -15.42 -5.22 -8.88
N GLU A 242 -14.26 -5.67 -9.38
CA GLU A 242 -13.84 -5.40 -10.76
C GLU A 242 -14.81 -6.06 -11.75
N ALA A 243 -15.18 -7.33 -11.51
CA ALA A 243 -16.12 -8.06 -12.34
C ALA A 243 -17.51 -7.41 -12.36
N GLU A 244 -18.02 -6.94 -11.21
CA GLU A 244 -19.31 -6.25 -11.13
C GLU A 244 -19.28 -4.93 -11.91
N GLN A 245 -18.19 -4.16 -11.82
CA GLN A 245 -18.03 -2.91 -12.58
C GLN A 245 -18.00 -3.14 -14.09
N GLU A 246 -17.38 -4.24 -14.54
CA GLU A 246 -17.26 -4.58 -15.96
C GLU A 246 -18.55 -5.18 -16.55
N THR A 247 -19.21 -6.06 -15.79
CA THR A 247 -20.34 -6.86 -16.28
C THR A 247 -21.69 -6.30 -15.87
N GLY A 248 -21.74 -5.49 -14.82
CA GLY A 248 -22.97 -5.04 -14.16
C GLY A 248 -23.71 -6.14 -13.39
N MET A 249 -23.08 -7.31 -13.20
CA MET A 249 -23.64 -8.45 -12.48
C MET A 249 -22.90 -8.65 -11.17
N ASP A 250 -23.64 -8.76 -10.06
CA ASP A 250 -23.07 -9.25 -8.81
C ASP A 250 -22.74 -10.76 -8.91
N GLN A 251 -22.00 -11.27 -7.93
CA GLN A 251 -21.59 -12.68 -7.89
C GLN A 251 -22.78 -13.65 -7.99
N HIS A 252 -23.91 -13.34 -7.33
CA HIS A 252 -25.08 -14.21 -7.30
C HIS A 252 -25.76 -14.26 -8.68
N GLN A 253 -25.92 -13.10 -9.32
CA GLN A 253 -26.45 -12.97 -10.68
C GLN A 253 -25.57 -13.68 -11.69
N TRP A 254 -24.25 -13.53 -11.57
CA TRP A 254 -23.28 -14.23 -12.42
C TRP A 254 -23.41 -15.75 -12.26
N MET A 255 -23.44 -16.26 -11.03
CA MET A 255 -23.57 -17.69 -10.76
C MET A 255 -24.90 -18.26 -11.29
N ALA A 256 -26.01 -17.54 -11.09
CA ALA A 256 -27.32 -17.93 -11.64
C ALA A 256 -27.32 -17.98 -13.18
N ALA A 257 -26.60 -17.05 -13.84
CA ALA A 257 -26.46 -17.08 -15.30
C ALA A 257 -25.62 -18.27 -15.80
N MET A 258 -24.66 -18.74 -15.00
CA MET A 258 -23.76 -19.85 -15.33
C MET A 258 -24.31 -21.23 -14.93
N GLU A 259 -25.31 -21.29 -14.06
CA GLU A 259 -25.90 -22.54 -13.53
C GLU A 259 -26.21 -23.59 -14.63
N PRO A 260 -26.89 -23.27 -15.76
CA PRO A 260 -27.18 -24.27 -16.79
C PRO A 260 -25.93 -24.90 -17.42
N ALA A 261 -24.84 -24.12 -17.51
CA ALA A 261 -23.57 -24.62 -18.05
C ALA A 261 -22.89 -25.57 -17.07
N TYR A 262 -22.89 -25.23 -15.76
CA TYR A 262 -22.38 -26.12 -14.72
C TYR A 262 -23.17 -27.43 -14.65
N GLU A 263 -24.49 -27.37 -14.69
CA GLU A 263 -25.36 -28.55 -14.70
C GLU A 263 -25.03 -29.47 -15.89
N SER A 264 -24.89 -28.91 -17.10
CA SER A 264 -24.53 -29.67 -18.30
C SER A 264 -23.17 -30.36 -18.16
N ILE A 265 -22.17 -29.67 -17.59
CA ILE A 265 -20.84 -30.22 -17.34
C ILE A 265 -20.91 -31.36 -16.31
N ILE A 266 -21.58 -31.16 -15.18
CA ILE A 266 -21.69 -32.16 -14.11
C ILE A 266 -22.43 -33.40 -14.60
N ALA A 267 -23.52 -33.21 -15.36
CA ALA A 267 -24.31 -34.29 -15.96
C ALA A 267 -23.54 -35.16 -16.97
N SER A 268 -22.39 -34.69 -17.48
CA SER A 268 -21.53 -35.50 -18.37
C SER A 268 -20.90 -36.72 -17.67
N GLY A 269 -20.94 -36.78 -16.34
CA GLY A 269 -20.47 -37.92 -15.53
C GLY A 269 -18.96 -37.98 -15.29
N GLY A 270 -18.18 -37.03 -15.83
CA GLY A 270 -16.73 -36.95 -15.64
C GLY A 270 -16.26 -36.30 -14.33
N TYR A 271 -17.18 -35.83 -13.49
CA TYR A 271 -16.91 -34.90 -12.39
C TYR A 271 -17.48 -35.38 -11.04
N PRO A 272 -17.01 -36.52 -10.49
CA PRO A 272 -17.60 -37.15 -9.30
C PRO A 272 -17.48 -36.32 -8.00
N MET A 273 -16.57 -35.34 -7.93
CA MET A 273 -16.50 -34.45 -6.76
C MET A 273 -17.76 -33.57 -6.64
N TYR A 274 -18.37 -33.22 -7.77
CA TYR A 274 -19.52 -32.31 -7.82
C TYR A 274 -20.87 -33.04 -7.75
N THR A 275 -20.87 -34.37 -7.72
CA THR A 275 -22.12 -35.14 -7.61
C THR A 275 -22.75 -34.95 -6.24
N GLY A 276 -24.02 -34.55 -6.19
CA GLY A 276 -24.74 -34.29 -4.95
C GLY A 276 -24.61 -32.84 -4.43
N ILE A 277 -23.90 -31.98 -5.14
CA ILE A 277 -24.03 -30.52 -4.98
C ILE A 277 -25.29 -30.12 -5.74
N ASP A 278 -26.45 -30.19 -5.09
CA ASP A 278 -27.68 -29.63 -5.66
C ASP A 278 -27.64 -28.11 -5.52
N GLY A 279 -27.95 -27.36 -6.57
CA GLY A 279 -28.05 -25.88 -6.59
C GLY A 279 -29.14 -25.30 -5.67
N THR A 280 -29.67 -26.10 -4.76
CA THR A 280 -30.79 -25.76 -3.85
C THR A 280 -30.37 -25.00 -2.61
N GLU A 281 -29.07 -24.92 -2.30
CA GLU A 281 -28.53 -24.00 -1.29
C GLU A 281 -27.86 -22.79 -1.97
N PRO A 282 -28.61 -21.68 -2.17
CA PRO A 282 -28.01 -20.41 -2.53
C PRO A 282 -26.86 -20.09 -1.56
N ASN A 283 -25.72 -19.63 -2.10
CA ASN A 283 -24.55 -19.20 -1.33
C ASN A 283 -23.76 -20.32 -0.61
N ALA A 284 -23.89 -21.59 -1.02
CA ALA A 284 -23.10 -22.68 -0.43
C ALA A 284 -21.57 -22.47 -0.55
N LEU A 285 -21.11 -21.84 -1.63
CA LEU A 285 -19.70 -21.55 -1.88
C LEU A 285 -19.49 -20.05 -2.08
N THR A 286 -19.20 -19.34 -1.00
CA THR A 286 -18.86 -17.90 -1.00
C THR A 286 -17.48 -17.70 -0.38
N LEU A 287 -16.91 -16.50 -0.54
CA LEU A 287 -15.67 -16.14 0.14
C LEU A 287 -15.79 -16.28 1.66
N GLU A 288 -16.97 -16.00 2.23
CA GLU A 288 -17.22 -16.15 3.66
C GLU A 288 -17.29 -17.60 4.10
N THR A 289 -17.97 -18.49 3.36
CA THR A 289 -17.99 -19.92 3.71
C THR A 289 -16.59 -20.54 3.59
N LEU A 290 -15.80 -20.13 2.59
CA LEU A 290 -14.40 -20.53 2.46
C LEU A 290 -13.50 -20.01 3.59
N PHE A 291 -13.73 -18.77 4.03
CA PHE A 291 -13.01 -18.18 5.16
C PHE A 291 -13.27 -18.98 6.44
N GLU A 292 -14.53 -19.19 6.80
CA GLU A 292 -14.93 -19.91 8.02
C GLU A 292 -14.46 -21.37 8.03
N PHE A 293 -14.65 -22.05 6.89
CA PHE A 293 -14.21 -23.44 6.74
C PHE A 293 -12.70 -23.56 6.94
N GLY A 294 -11.91 -22.74 6.24
CA GLY A 294 -10.45 -22.80 6.36
C GLY A 294 -9.94 -22.34 7.72
N LEU A 295 -10.54 -21.30 8.31
CA LEU A 295 -10.19 -20.81 9.65
C LEU A 295 -10.35 -21.92 10.69
N THR A 296 -11.52 -22.57 10.70
CA THR A 296 -11.83 -23.66 11.63
C THR A 296 -10.79 -24.78 11.55
N HIS A 297 -10.48 -25.24 10.34
CA HIS A 297 -9.58 -26.38 10.14
C HIS A 297 -8.11 -26.03 10.39
N LEU A 298 -7.69 -24.81 10.03
CA LEU A 298 -6.35 -24.32 10.36
C LEU A 298 -6.14 -24.22 11.86
N LEU A 299 -7.09 -23.65 12.61
CA LEU A 299 -7.00 -23.55 14.06
C LEU A 299 -7.03 -24.93 14.73
N ASN A 300 -7.81 -25.89 14.20
CA ASN A 300 -7.80 -27.26 14.70
C ASN A 300 -6.42 -27.92 14.50
N GLY A 301 -5.82 -27.76 13.32
CA GLY A 301 -4.47 -28.28 13.04
C GLY A 301 -3.39 -27.64 13.92
N MET A 302 -3.48 -26.32 14.14
CA MET A 302 -2.57 -25.58 15.01
C MET A 302 -2.73 -25.99 16.48
N GLY A 303 -3.97 -26.26 16.94
CA GLY A 303 -4.23 -26.75 18.29
C GLY A 303 -3.50 -28.07 18.58
N LEU A 304 -3.53 -29.02 17.65
CA LEU A 304 -2.79 -30.28 17.77
C LEU A 304 -1.27 -30.06 17.90
N LEU A 305 -0.71 -29.05 17.23
CA LEU A 305 0.71 -28.71 17.33
C LEU A 305 1.05 -28.13 18.72
N ILE A 306 0.23 -27.19 19.20
CA ILE A 306 0.39 -26.55 20.51
C ILE A 306 0.29 -27.62 21.63
N GLU A 307 -0.74 -28.47 21.58
CA GLU A 307 -0.98 -29.53 22.56
C GLU A 307 0.15 -30.56 22.60
N ARG A 308 0.61 -31.02 21.44
CA ARG A 308 1.74 -31.97 21.36
C ARG A 308 3.01 -31.40 21.96
N ARG A 309 3.27 -30.10 21.79
CA ARG A 309 4.45 -29.47 22.35
C ARG A 309 4.34 -29.31 23.87
N ALA A 310 3.17 -28.94 24.38
CA ALA A 310 2.91 -28.88 25.81
C ALA A 310 3.13 -30.25 26.50
N ALA A 311 2.66 -31.33 25.87
CA ALA A 311 2.85 -32.70 26.37
C ALA A 311 4.32 -33.17 26.37
N GLN A 312 5.18 -32.62 25.51
CA GLN A 312 6.62 -32.93 25.47
C GLN A 312 7.44 -32.09 26.46
N ALA A 313 6.86 -31.02 27.03
CA ALA A 313 7.51 -30.16 28.00
C ALA A 313 7.20 -30.56 29.46
N THR A 314 6.31 -31.53 29.66
CA THR A 314 5.95 -32.14 30.96
C THR A 314 6.71 -33.45 31.14
#